data_AF-A0A0E3LGR4-F1
#
_entry.id   AF-A0A0E3LGR4-F1
#
_cell.length_a   1.000
_cell.length_b   1.000
_cell.length_c   1.000
_cell.angle_alpha   90.00
_cell.angle_beta   90.00
_cell.angle_gamma   90.00
#
_symmetry.space_group_name_H-M   'P 1'
#
loop_
_entity.id
_entity.type
_entity.pdbx_description
1 polymer ?
#
loop_
_entity_poly.entity_id
_entity_poly.type
_entity_poly.pdbx_seq_one_letter_code
_entity_poly.pdbx_strand_id
1 'polypeptide(L)'
;MLKTEEWLLMRDLYSQGFCISEIARQINHDRKTVRKYLNLKMQPEPYKCLTRPSKLDPYKPYILKRIYEDSCASACLYCEIQNMSFDGGETIVTDFVKTPYKSTKTTRFLLLLFITRFLTNVLGEDSSVRRPKNILKLK
;
A
#
# COMPACT_ATOMS: atom_id res chain seq x y z
N MET A 1 -19.55 -6.49 8.89
CA MET A 1 -18.87 -6.90 7.65
C MET A 1 -18.98 -8.41 7.62
N LEU A 2 -19.51 -8.99 6.53
CA LEU A 2 -19.75 -10.43 6.46
C LEU A 2 -18.40 -11.14 6.36
N LYS A 3 -18.18 -12.15 7.20
CA LYS A 3 -16.94 -12.91 7.19
C LYS A 3 -16.93 -13.92 6.05
N THR A 4 -15.74 -14.35 5.63
CA THR A 4 -15.58 -15.36 4.59
C THR A 4 -16.34 -16.65 4.94
N GLU A 5 -16.26 -17.07 6.20
CA GLU A 5 -16.86 -18.30 6.68
C GLU A 5 -18.39 -18.26 6.59
N GLU A 6 -19.01 -17.13 6.94
CA GLU A 6 -20.47 -16.93 6.86
C GLU A 6 -20.96 -16.97 5.40
N TRP A 7 -20.16 -16.47 4.45
CA TRP A 7 -20.50 -16.48 3.03
C TRP A 7 -20.48 -17.90 2.44
N LEU A 8 -19.49 -18.70 2.83
CA LEU A 8 -19.40 -20.10 2.42
C LEU A 8 -20.59 -20.89 2.98
N LEU A 9 -20.88 -20.74 4.27
CA LEU A 9 -22.04 -21.38 4.91
C LEU A 9 -23.36 -21.02 4.22
N MET A 10 -23.54 -19.75 3.85
CA MET A 10 -24.71 -19.28 3.12
C MET A 10 -24.87 -19.99 1.76
N ARG A 11 -23.78 -20.20 1.03
CA ARG A 11 -23.79 -20.92 -0.24
C ARG A 11 -24.08 -22.40 -0.06
N ASP A 12 -23.50 -23.03 0.96
CA ASP A 12 -23.71 -24.44 1.27
C ASP A 12 -25.19 -24.69 1.59
N LEU A 13 -25.79 -23.88 2.46
CA LEU A 13 -27.22 -23.96 2.79
C LEU A 13 -28.11 -23.70 1.58
N TYR A 14 -27.74 -22.75 0.72
CA TYR A 14 -28.50 -22.50 -0.50
C TYR A 14 -28.42 -23.68 -1.48
N SER A 15 -27.27 -24.35 -1.58
CA SER A 15 -27.08 -25.55 -2.40
C SER A 15 -27.88 -26.76 -1.89
N GLN A 16 -28.11 -26.82 -0.58
CA GLN A 16 -28.97 -27.82 0.07
C GLN A 16 -30.48 -27.54 -0.14
N GLY A 17 -30.84 -26.40 -0.74
CA GLY A 17 -32.22 -26.05 -1.07
C GLY A 17 -32.95 -25.24 0.01
N PHE A 18 -32.26 -24.75 1.04
CA PHE A 18 -32.88 -23.90 2.06
C PHE A 18 -33.36 -22.56 1.48
N CYS A 19 -34.49 -22.07 2.00
CA CYS A 19 -35.01 -20.78 1.58
C CYS A 19 -34.20 -19.61 2.18
N ILE A 20 -34.14 -18.48 1.47
CA ILE A 20 -33.38 -17.29 1.90
C ILE A 20 -33.77 -16.83 3.31
N SER A 21 -35.06 -16.92 3.67
CA SER A 21 -35.56 -16.52 4.99
C SER A 21 -35.04 -17.43 6.10
N GLU A 22 -34.83 -18.71 5.83
CA GLU A 22 -34.35 -19.69 6.80
C GLU A 22 -32.84 -19.58 6.99
N ILE A 23 -32.11 -19.40 5.88
CA ILE A 23 -30.68 -19.07 5.88
C ILE A 23 -30.43 -17.79 6.70
N ALA A 24 -31.26 -16.76 6.52
CA ALA A 24 -31.18 -15.52 7.29
C ALA A 24 -31.35 -15.74 8.80
N ARG A 25 -32.25 -16.65 9.21
CA ARG A 25 -32.48 -16.98 10.63
C ARG A 25 -31.33 -17.79 11.23
N GLN A 26 -30.74 -18.71 10.45
CA GLN A 26 -29.61 -19.54 10.91
C GLN A 26 -28.32 -18.74 11.06
N ILE A 27 -27.98 -17.88 10.10
CA ILE A 27 -26.75 -17.08 10.12
C ILE A 27 -26.95 -15.74 10.86
N ASN A 28 -28.18 -15.43 11.30
CA ASN A 28 -28.55 -14.18 11.97
C ASN A 28 -28.18 -12.91 11.17
N HIS A 29 -28.43 -12.94 9.86
CA HIS A 29 -28.24 -11.80 8.94
C HIS A 29 -29.55 -11.41 8.28
N ASP A 30 -29.70 -10.14 7.90
CA ASP A 30 -30.88 -9.69 7.17
C ASP A 30 -31.04 -10.41 5.83
N ARG A 31 -32.27 -10.80 5.50
CA ARG A 31 -32.62 -11.47 4.22
C ARG A 31 -32.11 -10.75 2.97
N LYS A 32 -32.02 -9.41 3.00
CA LYS A 32 -31.48 -8.60 1.89
C LYS A 32 -29.97 -8.81 1.75
N THR A 33 -29.26 -8.93 2.86
CA THR A 33 -27.83 -9.30 2.88
C THR A 33 -27.66 -10.68 2.29
N VAL A 34 -28.44 -11.67 2.76
CA VAL A 34 -28.38 -13.03 2.22
C VAL A 34 -28.60 -13.05 0.71
N ARG A 35 -29.68 -12.41 0.24
CA ARG A 35 -29.97 -12.31 -1.20
C ARG A 35 -28.85 -11.61 -1.98
N LYS A 36 -28.32 -10.50 -1.48
CA LYS A 36 -27.22 -9.76 -2.12
C LYS A 36 -26.00 -10.66 -2.29
N TYR A 37 -25.62 -11.39 -1.25
CA TYR A 37 -24.37 -12.17 -1.21
C TYR A 37 -24.47 -13.50 -1.96
N LEU A 38 -25.67 -14.11 -2.05
CA LEU A 38 -25.91 -15.26 -2.92
C LEU A 38 -25.82 -14.91 -4.41
N ASN A 39 -26.25 -13.70 -4.79
CA ASN A 39 -26.17 -13.24 -6.18
C ASN A 39 -24.74 -12.88 -6.63
N LEU A 40 -23.80 -12.69 -5.70
CA LEU A 40 -22.40 -12.45 -6.04
C LEU A 40 -21.75 -13.75 -6.52
N LYS A 41 -21.13 -13.73 -7.71
CA LYS A 41 -20.42 -14.89 -8.28
C LYS A 41 -19.13 -15.21 -7.52
N MET A 42 -18.46 -14.17 -7.03
CA MET A 42 -17.18 -14.26 -6.32
C MET A 42 -17.33 -13.86 -4.86
N GLN A 43 -16.37 -14.30 -4.05
CA GLN A 43 -16.28 -13.93 -2.65
C GLN A 43 -16.17 -12.40 -2.52
N PRO A 44 -16.94 -11.79 -1.60
CA PRO A 44 -16.85 -10.36 -1.35
C PRO A 44 -15.51 -10.03 -0.69
N GLU A 45 -14.70 -9.23 -1.36
CA GLU A 45 -13.50 -8.68 -0.74
C GLU A 45 -13.91 -7.62 0.29
N PRO A 46 -13.22 -7.57 1.46
CA PRO A 46 -13.44 -6.50 2.42
C PRO A 46 -13.14 -5.16 1.75
N TYR A 47 -14.05 -4.20 1.91
CA TYR A 47 -13.87 -2.86 1.38
C TYR A 47 -12.60 -2.24 1.98
N LYS A 48 -11.59 -2.02 1.14
CA LYS A 48 -10.39 -1.28 1.51
C LYS A 48 -10.69 0.20 1.38
N CYS A 49 -10.81 0.90 2.50
CA CYS A 49 -10.88 2.35 2.47
C CYS A 49 -9.57 2.88 1.88
N LEU A 50 -9.65 3.59 0.75
CA LEU A 50 -8.49 4.25 0.18
C LEU A 50 -8.04 5.34 1.16
N THR A 51 -6.84 5.20 1.71
CA THR A 51 -6.19 6.26 2.48
C THR A 51 -5.92 7.42 1.53
N ARG A 52 -6.64 8.53 1.73
CA ARG A 52 -6.41 9.76 0.98
C ARG A 52 -5.02 10.30 1.33
N PRO A 53 -4.27 10.83 0.34
CA PRO A 53 -3.01 11.48 0.64
C PRO A 53 -3.28 12.69 1.56
N SER A 54 -2.45 12.84 2.58
CA SER A 54 -2.48 13.98 3.48
C SER A 54 -1.80 15.17 2.82
N LYS A 55 -2.22 16.39 3.16
CA LYS A 55 -1.52 17.64 2.78
C LYS A 55 -0.04 17.62 3.19
N LEU A 56 0.30 16.85 4.24
CA LEU A 56 1.67 16.75 4.75
C LEU A 56 2.55 15.79 3.93
N ASP A 57 1.97 14.92 3.11
CA ASP A 57 2.72 13.85 2.42
C ASP A 57 3.93 14.34 1.61
N PRO A 58 3.86 15.47 0.87
CA PRO A 58 5.03 16.01 0.16
C PRO A 58 6.16 16.47 1.09
N TYR A 59 5.84 16.90 2.32
CA TYR A 59 6.77 17.50 3.28
C TYR A 59 7.33 16.50 4.30
N LYS A 60 6.71 15.31 4.44
CA LYS A 60 7.20 14.21 5.29
C LYS A 60 8.70 13.90 5.14
N PRO A 61 9.29 13.76 3.93
CA PRO A 61 10.72 13.45 3.82
C PRO A 61 11.61 14.56 4.41
N TYR A 62 11.22 15.82 4.25
CA TYR A 62 11.95 16.95 4.84
C TYR A 62 11.87 16.94 6.36
N ILE A 63 10.66 16.76 6.91
CA ILE A 63 10.43 16.71 8.36
C ILE A 63 11.22 15.56 8.99
N LEU A 64 11.21 14.38 8.37
CA LEU A 64 12.00 13.24 8.85
C LEU A 64 13.50 13.55 8.84
N LYS A 65 14.02 14.14 7.75
CA LYS A 65 15.43 14.53 7.67
C LYS A 65 15.80 15.48 8.81
N ARG A 66 14.99 16.51 9.09
CA ARG A 66 15.26 17.42 10.21
C ARG A 66 15.21 16.72 11.55
N ILE A 67 14.22 15.88 11.82
CA ILE A 67 14.14 15.11 13.08
C ILE A 67 15.39 14.24 13.30
N TYR A 68 15.99 13.70 12.22
CA TYR A 68 17.22 12.91 12.31
C TYR A 68 18.48 13.76 12.50
N GLU A 69 18.54 14.95 11.90
CA GLU A 69 19.69 15.86 11.99
C GLU A 69 19.71 16.61 13.31
N ASP A 70 18.59 17.23 13.71
CA ASP A 70 18.45 17.97 14.95
C ASP A 70 17.07 17.73 15.58
N SER A 71 17.04 17.63 16.91
CA SER A 71 15.80 17.55 17.69
C SER A 71 15.09 18.91 17.71
N CYS A 72 14.47 19.31 16.60
CA CYS A 72 13.66 20.53 16.49
C CYS A 72 12.26 20.35 17.09
N ALA A 73 11.73 21.41 17.70
CA ALA A 73 10.34 21.46 18.13
C ALA A 73 9.38 21.47 16.92
N SER A 74 8.19 20.89 17.09
CA SER A 74 7.17 20.82 16.02
C SER A 74 6.76 22.19 15.47
N ALA A 75 6.72 23.21 16.33
CA ALA A 75 6.41 24.59 15.93
C ALA A 75 7.48 25.17 14.99
N CYS A 76 8.76 24.85 15.21
CA CYS A 76 9.85 25.28 14.35
C CYS A 76 9.75 24.62 12.96
N LEU A 77 9.49 23.32 12.93
CA LEU A 77 9.25 22.58 11.68
C LEU A 77 8.03 23.12 10.92
N TYR A 78 6.96 23.51 11.62
CA TYR A 78 5.79 24.11 11.00
C TYR A 78 6.13 25.44 10.31
N CYS A 79 6.87 26.34 10.97
CA CYS A 79 7.32 27.59 10.36
C CYS A 79 8.21 27.35 9.13
N GLU A 80 9.11 26.36 9.18
CA GLU A 80 9.97 26.00 8.05
C GLU A 80 9.17 25.54 6.83
N ILE A 81 8.22 24.61 7.02
CA ILE A 81 7.39 24.12 5.90
C ILE A 81 6.39 25.17 5.42
N GLN A 82 5.94 26.08 6.29
CA GLN A 82 5.08 27.20 5.90
C GLN A 82 5.81 28.12 4.92
N ASN A 83 7.09 28.39 5.14
CA ASN A 83 7.95 29.10 4.19
C ASN A 83 8.15 28.33 2.87
N MET A 84 7.99 27.00 2.88
CA MET A 84 7.98 26.14 1.69
C MET A 84 6.61 26.02 1.01
N SER A 85 5.66 26.90 1.33
CA SER A 85 4.28 26.92 0.77
C SER A 85 3.36 25.80 1.29
N PHE A 86 3.46 25.46 2.58
CA PHE A 86 2.50 24.54 3.23
C PHE A 86 1.18 25.25 3.60
N ASP A 87 0.07 24.68 3.13
CA ASP A 87 -1.33 25.15 3.38
C ASP A 87 -2.08 24.27 4.42
N GLY A 88 -1.37 23.44 5.18
CA GLY A 88 -1.97 22.63 6.25
C GLY A 88 -1.90 23.32 7.61
N GLY A 89 -2.63 22.78 8.59
CA GLY A 89 -2.57 23.27 9.97
C GLY A 89 -1.38 22.68 10.75
N GLU A 90 -0.94 23.41 11.78
CA GLU A 90 0.14 23.01 12.69
C GLU A 90 -0.13 21.67 13.39
N THR A 91 -1.39 21.36 13.69
CA THR A 91 -1.80 20.10 14.33
C THR A 91 -1.35 18.88 13.52
N ILE A 92 -1.41 18.94 12.18
CA ILE A 92 -1.02 17.83 11.30
C ILE A 92 0.48 17.54 11.43
N VAL A 93 1.29 18.59 11.56
CA VAL A 93 2.75 18.48 11.77
C VAL A 93 3.03 17.94 13.16
N THR A 94 2.37 18.49 14.17
CA THR A 94 2.55 18.09 15.57
C THR A 94 2.18 16.63 15.79
N ASP A 95 1.06 16.17 15.23
CA ASP A 95 0.63 14.77 15.30
C ASP A 95 1.61 13.84 14.58
N PHE A 96 2.17 14.29 13.46
CA PHE A 96 3.18 13.54 12.72
C PHE A 96 4.49 13.39 13.52
N VAL A 97 4.94 14.45 14.20
CA VAL A 97 6.15 14.43 15.05
C VAL A 97 5.93 13.60 16.32
N LYS A 98 4.75 13.68 16.94
CA LYS A 98 4.40 12.92 18.15
C LYS A 98 4.26 11.43 17.90
N THR A 99 3.79 11.05 16.72
CA THR A 99 3.60 9.63 16.39
C THR A 99 4.96 8.99 16.13
N PRO A 100 5.39 7.96 16.90
CA PRO A 100 6.65 7.29 16.63
C PRO A 100 6.58 6.69 15.23
N TYR A 101 7.43 7.19 14.34
CA TYR A 101 7.48 6.73 12.96
C TYR A 101 7.79 5.23 12.95
N LYS A 102 6.77 4.40 12.66
CA LYS A 102 6.98 2.98 12.39
C LYS A 102 7.75 2.91 11.08
N SER A 103 9.06 2.76 11.17
CA SER A 103 9.94 2.53 10.02
C SER A 103 9.36 1.40 9.17
N THR A 104 8.77 1.77 8.04
CA THR A 104 8.38 0.80 7.03
C THR A 104 9.66 0.42 6.31
N LYS A 105 10.19 -0.75 6.67
CA LYS A 105 11.40 -1.30 6.04
C LYS A 105 11.12 -1.63 4.57
N THR A 106 11.34 -0.68 3.67
CA THR A 106 11.19 -0.83 2.20
C THR A 106 12.15 0.18 1.56
N THR A 107 13.14 -0.10 0.71
CA THR A 107 13.46 -1.26 -0.13
C THR A 107 14.96 -1.20 -0.44
N ARG A 108 15.75 -2.17 0.03
CA ARG A 108 17.19 -2.29 -0.33
C ARG A 108 17.41 -2.63 -1.82
N PHE A 109 16.37 -3.08 -2.53
CA PHE A 109 16.45 -3.51 -3.94
C PHE A 109 16.39 -2.38 -4.97
N LEU A 110 15.68 -1.28 -4.69
CA LEU A 110 15.56 -0.16 -5.66
C LEU A 110 16.84 0.70 -5.72
N LEU A 111 17.58 0.78 -4.60
CA LEU A 111 18.82 1.56 -4.51
C LEU A 111 19.98 0.90 -5.28
N LEU A 112 20.06 -0.44 -5.26
CA LEU A 112 21.05 -1.21 -6.03
C LEU A 112 20.85 -1.07 -7.55
N LEU A 113 19.60 -1.04 -8.04
CA LEU A 113 19.31 -0.86 -9.47
C LEU A 113 19.62 0.56 -9.96
N PHE A 114 19.50 1.56 -9.09
CA PHE A 114 19.82 2.95 -9.44
C PHE A 114 21.34 3.21 -9.48
N ILE A 115 22.11 2.60 -8.56
CA ILE A 115 23.58 2.73 -8.52
C ILE A 115 24.24 2.05 -9.72
N THR A 116 23.79 0.86 -10.15
CA THR A 116 24.39 0.14 -11.29
C THR A 116 24.14 0.83 -12.63
N ARG A 117 23.03 1.54 -12.78
CA ARG A 117 22.70 2.31 -14.00
C ARG A 117 23.40 3.66 -14.06
N PHE A 118 23.83 4.20 -12.92
CA PHE A 118 24.62 5.44 -12.84
C PHE A 118 26.12 5.17 -13.09
N LEU A 119 26.66 4.07 -12.56
CA LEU A 119 28.08 3.73 -12.73
C LEU A 119 28.47 3.35 -14.17
N THR A 120 27.57 2.75 -14.94
CA THR A 120 27.81 2.40 -16.36
C THR A 120 27.83 3.60 -17.31
N ASN A 121 27.40 4.78 -16.85
CA ASN A 121 27.34 5.99 -17.67
C ASN A 121 28.53 6.94 -17.43
N VAL A 122 29.28 6.74 -16.33
CA VAL A 122 30.43 7.59 -15.93
C VAL A 122 31.77 6.95 -16.31
N LEU A 123 31.85 5.63 -16.44
CA LEU A 123 33.00 4.94 -17.00
C LEU A 123 32.72 4.61 -18.46
N GLY A 124 32.99 5.59 -19.33
CA GLY A 124 33.15 5.34 -20.76
C GLY A 124 34.39 4.46 -20.96
N GLU A 125 34.17 3.15 -21.07
CA GLU A 125 35.14 2.23 -21.66
C GLU A 125 34.46 1.43 -22.76
N ASP A 126 34.80 1.79 -23.99
CA ASP A 126 34.70 0.93 -25.16
C ASP A 126 35.53 -0.34 -24.93
N SER A 127 34.91 -1.51 -24.78
CA SER A 127 35.52 -2.79 -25.21
C SER A 127 34.57 -3.99 -25.17
N SER A 128 34.10 -4.38 -26.36
CA SER A 128 33.98 -5.78 -26.81
C SER A 128 33.31 -6.81 -25.86
N VAL A 129 31.97 -6.86 -25.81
CA VAL A 129 31.25 -8.10 -25.47
C VAL A 129 30.76 -8.77 -26.76
N ARG A 130 31.51 -9.79 -27.17
CA ARG A 130 31.19 -10.74 -28.23
C ARG A 130 29.75 -11.24 -28.10
N ARG A 131 28.98 -11.12 -29.19
CA ARG A 131 27.81 -11.98 -29.43
C ARG A 131 28.24 -13.44 -29.25
N PRO A 132 27.54 -14.28 -28.46
CA PRO A 132 27.72 -15.72 -28.61
C PRO A 132 27.27 -16.09 -30.02
N LYS A 133 28.23 -16.49 -30.85
CA LYS A 133 27.98 -17.07 -32.16
C LYS A 133 27.24 -18.38 -31.95
N ASN A 134 26.13 -18.52 -32.66
CA ASN A 134 25.51 -19.79 -33.02
C ASN A 134 26.58 -20.87 -33.22
N ILE A 135 26.55 -21.92 -32.39
CA ILE A 135 27.15 -23.21 -32.73
C ILE A 135 25.99 -24.08 -33.20
N LEU A 136 25.78 -24.03 -34.51
CA LEU A 136 25.10 -25.06 -35.27
C LEU A 136 25.86 -26.39 -35.11
N LYS A 137 25.08 -27.45 -34.85
CA LYS A 137 25.11 -28.74 -35.56
C LYS A 137 26.41 -29.57 -35.52
N LEU A 138 26.31 -30.79 -34.99
CA LEU A 138 27.04 -32.03 -35.36
C LEU A 138 26.36 -33.16 -34.56
N LYS A 139 25.34 -33.80 -35.13
CA LYS A 139 25.31 -35.11 -35.80
C LYS A 139 25.02 -36.25 -34.83
#